data_AF-A0AAW6CN21-F1
#
_entry.id   AF-A0AAW6CN21-F1
#
_cell.length_a   1.000
_cell.length_b   1.000
_cell.length_c   1.000
_cell.angle_alpha   90.00
_cell.angle_beta   90.00
_cell.angle_gamma   90.00
#
_symmetry.space_group_name_H-M   'P 1'
#
loop_
_entity.id
_entity.type
_entity.pdbx_description
1 polymer ?
#
loop_
_entity_poly.entity_id
_entity_poly.type
_entity_poly.pdbx_seq_one_letter_code
_entity_poly.pdbx_strand_id
1 'polypeptide(L)'
;MEPNSREFYKQCSFQKYCNAVLHNEACDAHRELRTHKAKEVTFSDMTLDEARQLHTFDEYFKRETAETVFEKAGKKITPKLLLEAIRTLPEEKRKAILLYYFEGMSDTEIAELLNTPRSTIQYRRTSSFEQLRKYLEENADEWDEW
;
A
#
# COMPACT_ATOMS: atom_id res chain seq x y z
N MET A 1 64.26 44.45 30.67
CA MET A 1 64.95 43.39 29.90
C MET A 1 64.36 43.42 28.51
N GLU A 2 65.17 43.67 27.49
CA GLU A 2 64.68 43.58 26.10
C GLU A 2 64.32 42.12 25.77
N PRO A 3 63.26 41.86 24.99
CA PRO A 3 62.92 40.51 24.59
C PRO A 3 64.08 39.94 23.76
N ASN A 4 64.54 38.74 24.12
CA ASN A 4 65.56 38.03 23.36
C ASN A 4 65.08 37.87 21.90
N SER A 5 65.67 38.64 20.97
CA SER A 5 65.22 38.80 19.57
C SER A 5 64.96 37.46 18.85
N ARG A 6 65.70 36.41 19.23
CA ARG A 6 65.53 35.05 18.72
C ARG A 6 64.21 34.39 19.14
N GLU A 7 63.76 34.61 20.37
CA GLU A 7 62.47 34.09 20.87
C GLU A 7 61.30 34.83 20.23
N PHE A 8 61.42 36.14 20.02
CA PHE A 8 60.44 36.92 19.27
C PHE A 8 60.27 36.42 17.84
N TYR A 9 61.39 36.17 17.13
CA TYR A 9 61.34 35.62 15.77
C TYR A 9 60.67 34.23 15.70
N LYS A 10 60.92 33.36 16.68
CA LYS A 10 60.25 32.05 16.78
C LYS A 10 58.74 32.21 16.97
N GLN A 11 58.32 33.11 17.85
CA GLN A 11 56.90 33.39 18.09
C GLN A 11 56.20 33.93 16.85
N CYS A 12 56.82 34.88 16.14
CA CYS A 12 56.27 35.41 14.89
C CYS A 12 56.16 34.33 13.79
N SER A 13 57.17 33.46 13.66
CA SER A 13 57.14 32.36 12.69
C SER A 13 56.03 31.35 12.99
N PHE A 14 55.88 30.98 14.27
CA PHE A 14 54.81 30.08 14.71
C PHE A 14 53.42 30.71 14.52
N GLN A 15 53.25 31.99 14.86
CA GLN A 15 52.00 32.71 14.64
C GLN A 15 51.63 32.77 13.16
N LYS A 16 52.61 33.03 12.28
CA LYS A 16 52.39 33.01 10.83
C LYS A 16 51.94 31.63 10.35
N TYR A 17 52.56 30.57 10.86
CA TYR A 17 52.17 29.20 10.57
C TYR A 17 50.74 28.91 11.03
N CYS A 18 50.40 29.22 12.28
CA CYS A 18 49.04 29.03 12.81
C CYS A 18 47.98 29.80 12.00
N ASN A 19 48.26 31.05 11.66
CA ASN A 19 47.34 31.87 10.86
C ASN A 19 47.13 31.27 9.45
N ALA A 20 48.19 30.73 8.84
CA ALA A 20 48.08 30.07 7.53
C ALA A 20 47.26 28.77 7.61
N VAL A 21 47.48 27.95 8.63
CA VAL A 21 46.70 26.72 8.84
C VAL A 21 45.22 27.05 9.05
N LEU A 22 44.89 28.00 9.93
CA LEU A 22 43.50 28.41 10.17
C LEU A 22 42.82 28.98 8.91
N HIS A 23 43.55 29.75 8.12
CA HIS A 23 43.02 30.27 6.85
C HIS A 23 42.72 29.15 5.86
N ASN A 24 43.64 28.21 5.68
CA ASN A 24 43.47 27.10 4.77
C ASN A 24 42.32 26.19 5.21
N GLU A 25 42.20 25.89 6.50
CA GLU A 25 41.09 25.12 7.05
C GLU A 25 39.74 25.81 6.81
N ALA A 26 39.68 27.12 7.00
CA ALA A 26 38.47 27.89 6.68
C ALA A 26 38.14 27.83 5.18
N CYS A 27 39.14 27.92 4.31
CA CYS A 27 38.97 27.76 2.87
C CYS A 27 38.45 26.37 2.49
N ASP A 28 38.99 25.31 3.12
CA ASP A 28 38.58 23.95 2.86
C ASP A 28 37.16 23.67 3.37
N ALA A 29 36.82 24.14 4.58
CA ALA A 29 35.45 24.07 5.11
C ALA A 29 34.43 24.79 4.21
N HIS A 30 34.78 25.97 3.69
CA HIS A 30 33.93 26.69 2.74
C HIS A 30 33.79 25.96 1.41
N ARG A 31 34.87 25.35 0.90
CA ARG A 31 34.83 24.56 -0.34
C ARG A 31 33.93 23.33 -0.16
N GLU A 32 34.06 22.63 0.97
CA GLU A 32 33.24 21.48 1.29
C GLU A 32 31.75 21.86 1.38
N LEU A 33 31.43 22.92 2.11
CA LEU A 33 30.05 23.42 2.22
C LEU A 33 29.44 23.76 0.85
N ARG A 34 30.21 24.38 -0.06
CA ARG A 34 29.75 24.68 -1.42
C ARG A 34 29.50 23.41 -2.24
N THR A 35 30.33 22.38 -2.04
CA THR A 35 30.20 21.09 -2.73
C THR A 35 28.96 20.35 -2.27
N HIS A 36 28.71 20.31 -0.95
CA HIS A 36 27.50 19.73 -0.37
C HIS A 36 26.25 20.47 -0.84
N LYS A 37 26.21 21.80 -0.75
CA LYS A 37 25.07 22.61 -1.23
C LYS A 37 24.77 22.50 -2.72
N ALA A 38 25.75 22.11 -3.54
CA ALA A 38 25.53 21.89 -4.98
C ALA A 38 24.87 20.53 -5.29
N LYS A 39 24.88 19.60 -4.32
CA LYS A 39 24.42 18.22 -4.49
C LYS A 39 23.26 17.86 -3.55
N GLU A 40 23.12 18.58 -2.45
CA GLU A 40 22.21 18.28 -1.36
C GLU A 40 21.31 19.50 -1.08
N VAL A 41 20.03 19.22 -0.88
CA VAL A 41 19.02 20.19 -0.44
C VAL A 41 18.46 19.69 0.88
N THR A 42 18.33 20.58 1.86
CA THR A 42 17.75 20.23 3.16
C THR A 42 16.24 20.03 2.98
N PHE A 43 15.62 19.11 3.72
CA PHE A 43 14.17 18.88 3.63
C PHE A 43 13.33 20.15 3.83
N SER A 44 13.79 21.09 4.66
CA SER A 44 13.13 22.39 4.88
C SER A 44 13.16 23.32 3.67
N ASP A 45 14.17 23.19 2.81
CA ASP A 45 14.38 24.01 1.61
C ASP A 45 13.83 23.32 0.35
N MET A 46 13.32 22.10 0.49
CA MET A 46 12.76 21.29 -0.59
C MET A 46 11.37 21.81 -0.98
N THR A 47 11.10 21.86 -2.28
CA THR A 47 9.75 22.21 -2.75
C THR A 47 8.76 21.08 -2.46
N LEU A 48 7.47 21.43 -2.37
CA LEU A 48 6.42 20.43 -2.14
C LEU A 48 6.39 19.36 -3.25
N ASP A 49 6.71 19.73 -4.49
CA ASP A 49 6.69 18.82 -5.63
C ASP A 49 7.88 17.85 -5.63
N GLU A 50 9.07 18.29 -5.19
CA GLU A 50 10.22 17.40 -4.97
C GLU A 50 9.97 16.44 -3.81
N ALA A 51 9.42 16.94 -2.69
CA ALA A 51 9.05 16.11 -1.54
C ALA A 51 8.02 15.04 -1.94
N ARG A 52 7.08 15.38 -2.83
CA ARG A 52 6.11 14.45 -3.39
C ARG A 52 6.73 13.40 -4.31
N GLN A 53 7.92 13.59 -4.86
CA GLN A 53 8.59 12.53 -5.63
C GLN A 53 9.30 11.51 -4.73
N LEU A 54 9.58 11.87 -3.48
CA LEU A 54 10.29 11.02 -2.52
C LEU A 54 9.38 10.11 -1.70
N HIS A 55 8.05 10.26 -1.81
CA HIS A 55 7.11 9.35 -1.17
C HIS A 55 6.57 8.34 -2.18
N THR A 56 6.62 7.07 -1.79
CA THR A 56 5.87 6.00 -2.42
C THR A 56 4.69 5.67 -1.52
N PHE A 57 3.48 5.69 -2.07
CA PHE A 57 2.35 5.08 -1.36
C PHE A 57 2.48 3.57 -1.44
N ASP A 58 2.19 2.92 -0.32
CA ASP A 58 2.10 1.48 -0.29
C ASP A 58 0.89 1.03 -1.13
N GLU A 59 1.15 0.35 -2.25
CA GLU A 59 0.12 -0.12 -3.15
C GLU A 59 -0.51 -1.46 -2.70
N TYR A 60 -0.10 -2.03 -1.56
CA TYR A 60 -0.64 -3.32 -1.09
C TYR A 60 -2.19 -3.34 -1.04
N PHE A 61 -2.82 -2.20 -0.71
CA PHE A 61 -4.28 -2.10 -0.60
C PHE A 61 -5.00 -1.64 -1.88
N LYS A 62 -4.28 -1.30 -2.96
CA LYS A 62 -4.93 -0.93 -4.24
C LYS A 62 -5.69 -2.10 -4.87
N ARG A 63 -5.34 -3.35 -4.53
CA ARG A 63 -6.08 -4.54 -4.95
C ARG A 63 -7.39 -4.75 -4.20
N GLU A 64 -7.56 -4.17 -3.01
CA GLU A 64 -8.83 -4.23 -2.28
C GLU A 64 -9.87 -3.24 -2.82
N THR A 65 -9.43 -2.14 -3.44
CA THR A 65 -10.31 -1.10 -4.00
C THR A 65 -10.62 -1.27 -5.48
N ALA A 66 -9.82 -2.04 -6.22
CA ALA A 66 -10.20 -2.47 -7.56
C ALA A 66 -11.41 -3.40 -7.44
N GLU A 67 -12.56 -3.01 -8.01
CA GLU A 67 -13.73 -3.88 -8.12
C GLU A 67 -13.24 -5.22 -8.70
N THR A 68 -13.29 -6.28 -7.90
CA THR A 68 -12.75 -7.59 -8.27
C THR A 68 -13.66 -8.21 -9.33
N VAL A 69 -13.43 -7.83 -10.59
CA VAL A 69 -14.13 -8.42 -11.73
C VAL A 69 -13.54 -9.80 -11.99
N PHE A 70 -14.35 -10.83 -11.78
CA PHE A 70 -13.98 -12.20 -12.12
C PHE A 70 -14.37 -12.46 -13.58
N GLU A 71 -13.40 -12.64 -14.46
CA GLU A 71 -13.65 -12.95 -15.86
C GLU A 71 -13.32 -14.41 -16.16
N LYS A 72 -14.28 -15.14 -16.74
CA LYS A 72 -14.07 -16.51 -17.23
C LYS A 72 -14.93 -16.78 -18.44
N ALA A 73 -14.32 -17.35 -19.49
CA ALA A 73 -14.99 -17.68 -20.75
C ALA A 73 -15.76 -16.50 -21.38
N GLY A 74 -15.20 -15.29 -21.27
CA GLY A 74 -15.81 -14.07 -21.80
C GLY A 74 -16.94 -13.49 -20.95
N LYS A 75 -17.28 -14.11 -19.81
CA LYS A 75 -18.27 -13.58 -18.86
C LYS A 75 -17.58 -12.88 -17.71
N LYS A 76 -17.95 -11.62 -17.46
CA LYS A 76 -17.48 -10.83 -16.32
C LYS A 76 -18.51 -10.87 -15.20
N ILE A 77 -18.09 -11.35 -14.04
CA ILE A 77 -18.90 -11.39 -12.82
C ILE A 77 -18.37 -10.29 -11.92
N THR A 78 -19.16 -9.22 -11.76
CA THR A 78 -18.87 -8.13 -10.82
C THR A 78 -19.43 -8.47 -9.43
N PRO A 79 -18.85 -7.91 -8.34
CA PRO A 79 -19.40 -8.09 -6.99
C PRO A 79 -20.85 -7.60 -6.87
N LYS A 80 -21.21 -6.54 -7.62
CA LYS A 80 -22.57 -5.99 -7.68
C LYS A 80 -23.55 -6.98 -8.31
N LEU A 81 -23.20 -7.57 -9.46
CA LEU A 81 -24.00 -8.59 -10.13
C LEU A 81 -24.19 -9.84 -9.23
N LEU A 82 -23.11 -10.29 -8.57
CA LEU A 82 -23.18 -11.40 -7.63
C LEU A 82 -24.12 -11.11 -6.45
N LEU A 83 -24.08 -9.90 -5.90
CA LEU A 83 -24.96 -9.49 -4.82
C LEU A 83 -26.43 -9.51 -5.25
N GLU A 84 -26.76 -8.98 -6.43
CA GLU A 84 -28.11 -9.01 -6.96
C GLU A 84 -28.60 -10.45 -7.19
N ALA A 85 -27.75 -11.32 -7.74
CA ALA A 85 -28.07 -12.74 -7.88
C ALA A 85 -28.41 -13.39 -6.51
N ILE A 86 -27.62 -13.12 -5.47
CA ILE A 86 -27.84 -13.64 -4.11
C ILE A 86 -29.13 -13.07 -3.48
N ARG A 87 -29.51 -11.83 -3.81
CA ARG A 87 -30.77 -11.22 -3.36
C ARG A 87 -32.01 -11.93 -3.93
N THR A 88 -31.92 -12.51 -5.12
CA THR A 88 -33.05 -13.27 -5.70
C THR A 88 -33.36 -14.57 -4.95
N LEU A 89 -32.39 -15.12 -4.21
CA LEU A 89 -32.60 -16.36 -3.46
C LEU A 89 -33.56 -16.15 -2.27
N PRO A 90 -34.42 -17.13 -1.95
CA PRO A 90 -35.16 -17.19 -0.70
C PRO A 90 -34.23 -17.12 0.52
N GLU A 91 -34.71 -16.56 1.64
CA GLU A 91 -33.89 -16.28 2.82
C GLU A 91 -33.14 -17.52 3.36
N GLU A 92 -33.83 -18.67 3.42
CA GLU A 92 -33.24 -19.92 3.91
C GLU A 92 -32.07 -20.42 3.04
N LYS A 93 -32.22 -20.24 1.72
CA LYS A 93 -31.22 -20.59 0.71
C LYS A 93 -30.04 -19.63 0.74
N ARG A 94 -30.33 -18.34 0.88
CA ARG A 94 -29.33 -17.27 1.03
C ARG A 94 -28.45 -17.50 2.26
N LYS A 95 -29.04 -17.80 3.42
CA LYS A 95 -28.30 -18.10 4.65
C LYS A 95 -27.36 -19.30 4.48
N ALA A 96 -27.83 -20.38 3.85
CA ALA A 96 -26.98 -21.56 3.60
C ALA A 96 -25.78 -21.26 2.71
N ILE A 97 -25.95 -20.45 1.65
CA ILE A 97 -24.85 -20.04 0.76
C ILE A 97 -23.84 -19.13 1.48
N LEU A 98 -24.33 -18.14 2.24
CA LEU A 98 -23.46 -17.22 2.97
C LEU A 98 -22.59 -17.95 4.00
N LEU A 99 -23.19 -18.82 4.81
CA LEU A 99 -22.45 -19.57 5.82
C LEU A 99 -21.44 -20.55 5.20
N TYR A 100 -21.77 -21.17 4.07
CA TYR A 100 -20.86 -22.14 3.44
C TYR A 100 -19.69 -21.46 2.72
N TYR A 101 -19.96 -20.48 1.85
CA TYR A 101 -18.93 -19.90 0.98
C TYR A 101 -18.20 -18.70 1.58
N PHE A 102 -18.84 -17.94 2.48
CA PHE A 102 -18.24 -16.72 3.06
C PHE A 102 -17.72 -16.97 4.48
N GLU A 103 -18.47 -17.68 5.32
CA GLU A 103 -18.03 -18.04 6.68
C GLU A 103 -17.21 -19.34 6.72
N GLY A 104 -17.13 -20.09 5.62
CA GLY A 104 -16.35 -21.33 5.53
C GLY A 104 -16.89 -22.50 6.34
N MET A 105 -18.15 -22.46 6.77
CA MET A 105 -18.78 -23.52 7.57
C MET A 105 -19.15 -24.73 6.70
N SER A 106 -19.04 -25.93 7.27
CA SER A 106 -19.47 -27.19 6.65
C SER A 106 -20.98 -27.40 6.72
N ASP A 107 -21.54 -28.29 5.89
CA ASP A 107 -22.98 -28.64 5.92
C ASP A 107 -23.44 -29.15 7.29
N THR A 108 -22.55 -29.77 8.07
CA THR A 108 -22.80 -30.24 9.43
C THR A 108 -22.90 -29.09 10.42
N GLU A 109 -21.95 -28.16 10.40
CA GLU A 109 -21.96 -27.00 11.31
C GLU A 109 -23.14 -26.07 11.02
N ILE A 110 -23.48 -25.89 9.74
CA ILE A 110 -24.66 -25.11 9.33
C ILE A 110 -25.96 -25.80 9.76
N ALA A 111 -26.03 -27.13 9.64
CA ALA A 111 -27.19 -27.92 10.07
C ALA A 111 -27.44 -27.79 11.58
N GLU A 112 -26.37 -27.87 12.38
CA GLU A 112 -26.43 -27.66 13.82
C GLU A 112 -26.85 -26.22 14.17
N LEU A 113 -26.23 -25.22 13.51
CA LEU A 113 -26.54 -23.80 13.73
C LEU A 113 -27.99 -23.44 13.41
N LEU A 114 -28.52 -23.97 12.31
CA LEU A 114 -29.88 -23.69 11.83
C LEU A 114 -30.92 -24.71 12.31
N ASN A 115 -30.53 -25.64 13.20
CA ASN A 115 -31.36 -26.74 13.70
C ASN A 115 -32.16 -27.44 12.58
N THR A 116 -31.47 -27.72 11.47
CA THR A 116 -32.07 -28.28 10.24
C THR A 116 -31.27 -29.52 9.83
N PRO A 117 -31.89 -30.59 9.28
CA PRO A 117 -31.13 -31.76 8.84
C PRO A 117 -30.07 -31.41 7.79
N ARG A 118 -28.88 -32.01 7.90
CA ARG A 118 -27.74 -31.84 6.97
C ARG A 118 -28.14 -32.00 5.50
N SER A 119 -28.98 -32.98 5.18
CA SER A 119 -29.48 -33.22 3.82
C SER A 119 -30.25 -32.03 3.25
N THR A 120 -30.97 -31.29 4.09
CA THR A 120 -31.71 -30.09 3.69
C THR A 120 -30.76 -28.93 3.42
N ILE A 121 -29.70 -28.77 4.21
CA ILE A 121 -28.65 -27.76 3.96
C ILE A 121 -27.93 -28.07 2.64
N GLN A 122 -27.56 -29.34 2.42
CA GLN A 122 -26.97 -29.78 1.16
C GLN A 122 -27.88 -29.45 -0.03
N TYR A 123 -29.18 -29.77 0.06
CA TYR A 123 -30.16 -29.45 -0.98
C TYR A 123 -30.30 -27.93 -1.19
N ARG A 124 -30.39 -27.14 -0.12
CA ARG A 124 -30.45 -25.68 -0.19
C ARG A 124 -29.21 -25.14 -0.91
N ARG A 125 -28.01 -25.64 -0.62
CA ARG A 125 -26.77 -25.22 -1.30
C ARG A 125 -26.78 -25.58 -2.78
N THR A 126 -27.03 -26.84 -3.12
CA THR A 126 -26.97 -27.30 -4.52
C THR A 126 -28.02 -26.60 -5.39
N SER A 127 -29.26 -26.51 -4.91
CA SER A 127 -30.33 -25.81 -5.63
C SER A 127 -30.06 -24.30 -5.76
N SER A 128 -29.50 -23.65 -4.72
CA SER A 128 -29.15 -22.24 -4.80
C SER A 128 -28.01 -22.00 -5.80
N PHE A 129 -27.01 -22.89 -5.82
CA PHE A 129 -25.90 -22.77 -6.76
C PHE A 129 -26.37 -22.85 -8.21
N GLU A 130 -27.32 -23.74 -8.50
CA GLU A 130 -27.92 -23.85 -9.84
C GLU A 130 -28.73 -22.61 -10.23
N GLN A 131 -29.47 -22.03 -9.27
CA GLN A 131 -30.19 -20.76 -9.47
C GLN A 131 -29.24 -19.59 -9.72
N LEU A 132 -28.18 -19.47 -8.91
CA LEU A 132 -27.15 -18.43 -9.07
C LEU A 132 -26.42 -18.59 -10.40
N ARG A 133 -26.05 -19.81 -10.78
CA ARG A 133 -25.41 -20.10 -12.06
C ARG A 133 -26.28 -19.64 -13.22
N LYS A 134 -27.56 -19.99 -13.22
CA LYS A 134 -28.50 -19.59 -14.27
C LYS A 134 -28.62 -18.06 -14.35
N TYR A 135 -28.82 -17.41 -13.21
CA TYR A 135 -28.92 -15.94 -13.14
C TYR A 135 -27.67 -15.25 -13.70
N LEU A 136 -26.49 -15.69 -13.28
CA LEU A 136 -25.23 -15.11 -13.74
C LEU A 136 -24.99 -15.40 -15.22
N GLU A 137 -25.34 -16.58 -15.72
CA GLU A 137 -25.20 -16.90 -17.13
C GLU A 137 -26.13 -16.05 -18.02
N GLU A 138 -27.32 -15.68 -17.55
CA GLU A 138 -28.28 -14.85 -18.28
C GLU A 138 -27.96 -13.35 -18.21
N ASN A 139 -27.38 -12.86 -17.11
CA ASN A 139 -27.21 -11.43 -16.85
C ASN A 139 -25.75 -10.93 -16.96
N ALA A 140 -24.76 -11.81 -17.16
CA ALA A 140 -23.35 -11.41 -17.24
C ALA A 140 -23.02 -10.57 -18.49
N ASP A 141 -23.75 -10.74 -19.59
CA ASP A 141 -23.48 -10.05 -20.85
C ASP A 141 -24.04 -8.60 -20.85
N GLU A 142 -25.04 -8.32 -19.99
CA GLU A 142 -25.67 -6.98 -19.88
C GLU A 142 -24.88 -6.01 -18.97
N TRP A 143 -23.94 -6.52 -18.17
CA TRP A 143 -23.15 -5.74 -17.21
C TRP A 143 -21.84 -5.18 -17.77
N ASP A 144 -21.62 -5.32 -19.08
CA ASP A 144 -20.44 -4.77 -19.79
C ASP A 144 -20.65 -3.33 -20.30
N GLU A 145 -21.86 -2.76 -20.18
CA GLU A 145 -22.23 -1.47 -20.81
C GLU A 145 -22.24 -0.23 -19.89
N TRP A 146 -21.78 -0.30 -18.63
CA TRP A 146 -21.74 0.85 -17.71
C TRP A 146 -20.40 1.02 -17.00
#